data_AF-A0A4R3QCL5-F1
#
_entry.id   AF-A0A4R3QCL5-F1
#
_cell.length_a   1.000
_cell.length_b   1.000
_cell.length_c   1.000
_cell.angle_alpha   90.00
_cell.angle_beta   90.00
_cell.angle_gamma   90.00
#
_symmetry.space_group_name_H-M   'P 1'
#
loop_
_entity.id
_entity.type
_entity.pdbx_description
1 polymer ?
#
loop_
_entity_poly.entity_id
_entity_poly.type
_entity_poly.pdbx_seq_one_letter_code
_entity_poly.pdbx_strand_id
1 'polypeptide(L)'
;MMRKVGAISPRPFLLPHSRRRRGAIGADPARSNDRLSASYFIALAARIVRDVGNRWRTARQEDKRLTTLSIDTTIRFASPAKRAVTADLAEAIAALTARYHDEGAPGGRPHWLVIASYPAPDEIKP
;
A
#
# COMPACT_ATOMS: atom_id res chain seq x y z
N MET A 1 39.25 18.95 -3.18
CA MET A 1 39.18 17.60 -2.56
C MET A 1 37.74 17.12 -2.58
N MET A 2 37.38 16.23 -3.50
CA MET A 2 36.01 15.75 -3.76
C MET A 2 35.63 14.67 -2.74
N ARG A 3 34.51 14.84 -2.02
CA ARG A 3 33.91 13.77 -1.20
C ARG A 3 32.95 12.95 -2.05
N LYS A 4 33.28 11.67 -2.22
CA LYS A 4 32.41 10.64 -2.81
C LYS A 4 31.10 10.53 -2.00
N VAL A 5 29.96 10.77 -2.65
CA VAL A 5 28.64 10.40 -2.13
C VAL A 5 28.49 8.89 -2.29
N GLY A 6 28.34 8.17 -1.18
CA GLY A 6 28.16 6.73 -1.17
C GLY A 6 26.79 6.34 -1.74
N ALA A 7 26.79 5.32 -2.59
CA ALA A 7 25.60 4.74 -3.19
C ALA A 7 24.62 4.26 -2.11
N ILE A 8 23.38 4.76 -2.15
CA ILE A 8 22.29 4.30 -1.31
C ILE A 8 21.79 2.97 -1.91
N SER A 9 22.23 1.87 -1.31
CA SER A 9 21.72 0.54 -1.63
C SER A 9 20.28 0.41 -1.09
N PRO A 10 19.30 -0.04 -1.87
CA PRO A 10 17.93 -0.20 -1.40
C PRO A 10 17.87 -1.39 -0.44
N ARG A 11 17.96 -1.11 0.86
CA ARG A 11 17.67 -2.11 1.90
C ARG A 11 16.15 -2.33 1.97
N PRO A 12 15.67 -3.57 2.07
CA PRO A 12 14.25 -3.82 2.30
C PRO A 12 13.87 -3.26 3.67
N PHE A 13 12.88 -2.37 3.66
CA PHE A 13 12.28 -1.79 4.85
C PHE A 13 11.62 -2.91 5.68
N LEU A 14 12.34 -3.41 6.67
CA LEU A 14 11.86 -4.36 7.66
C LEU A 14 11.24 -3.56 8.80
N LEU A 15 9.92 -3.40 8.80
CA LEU A 15 9.21 -2.86 9.96
C LEU A 15 9.30 -3.86 11.13
N PRO A 16 9.79 -3.45 12.32
CA PRO A 16 9.73 -4.29 13.50
C PRO A 16 8.28 -4.47 13.98
N HIS A 17 8.06 -5.61 14.61
CA HIS A 17 6.77 -6.18 14.95
C HIS A 17 6.00 -5.40 16.02
N SER A 18 4.70 -5.21 15.80
CA SER A 18 3.72 -5.21 16.89
C SER A 18 2.73 -6.35 16.67
N ARG A 19 2.87 -7.40 17.50
CA ARG A 19 2.00 -8.58 17.55
C ARG A 19 0.59 -8.17 18.02
N ARG A 20 -0.47 -8.60 17.34
CA ARG A 20 -1.68 -9.21 17.94
C ARG A 20 -2.35 -10.21 16.98
N ARG A 21 -2.95 -11.23 17.57
CA ARG A 21 -3.33 -12.54 17.00
C ARG A 21 -4.87 -12.69 16.90
N ARG A 22 -5.32 -13.47 15.90
CA ARG A 22 -6.57 -14.28 15.75
C ARG A 22 -7.73 -13.75 14.88
N GLY A 23 -8.19 -14.66 14.00
CA GLY A 23 -9.49 -14.70 13.33
C GLY A 23 -9.37 -15.21 11.89
N ALA A 24 -9.57 -16.51 11.64
CA ALA A 24 -9.59 -17.10 10.30
C ALA A 24 -10.72 -16.48 9.47
N ILE A 25 -10.39 -15.74 8.40
CA ILE A 25 -10.77 -15.92 6.99
C ILE A 25 -9.85 -14.97 6.21
N GLY A 26 -9.05 -15.51 5.29
CA GLY A 26 -8.12 -14.75 4.45
C GLY A 26 -6.67 -15.02 4.84
N ALA A 27 -5.90 -15.56 3.89
CA ALA A 27 -4.46 -15.73 4.04
C ALA A 27 -3.86 -14.42 4.55
N ASP A 28 -3.13 -14.47 5.66
CA ASP A 28 -2.42 -13.31 6.18
C ASP A 28 -1.35 -12.93 5.13
N PRO A 29 -1.41 -11.72 4.52
CA PRO A 29 -0.40 -11.31 3.55
C PRO A 29 1.01 -11.35 4.16
N ALA A 30 1.15 -11.16 5.47
CA ALA A 30 2.44 -11.26 6.15
C ALA A 30 3.04 -12.68 6.14
N ARG A 31 2.27 -13.71 5.78
CA ARG A 31 2.72 -15.10 5.67
C ARG A 31 3.12 -15.53 4.26
N SER A 32 2.76 -14.76 3.23
CA SER A 32 3.16 -15.04 1.86
C SER A 32 4.41 -14.21 1.53
N ASN A 33 5.50 -14.91 1.23
CA ASN A 33 6.77 -14.28 0.85
C ASN A 33 6.78 -13.84 -0.62
N ASP A 34 5.81 -14.31 -1.41
CA ASP A 34 5.64 -13.90 -2.80
C ASP A 34 4.64 -12.75 -2.92
N ARG A 35 5.16 -11.53 -2.80
CA ARG A 35 4.40 -10.28 -2.91
C ARG A 35 3.91 -9.97 -4.34
N LEU A 36 4.41 -10.71 -5.34
CA LEU A 36 4.00 -10.57 -6.74
C LEU A 36 2.91 -11.59 -7.13
N SER A 37 2.59 -12.55 -6.27
CA SER A 37 1.54 -13.53 -6.53
C SER A 37 0.14 -12.91 -6.53
N ALA A 38 -0.74 -13.46 -7.39
CA ALA A 38 -2.16 -13.15 -7.37
C ALA A 38 -2.81 -13.49 -6.01
N SER A 39 -2.37 -14.58 -5.37
CA SER A 39 -2.85 -14.98 -4.04
C SER A 39 -2.54 -13.94 -2.97
N TYR A 40 -1.34 -13.33 -3.00
CA TYR A 40 -0.99 -12.23 -2.11
C TYR A 40 -1.84 -10.99 -2.39
N PHE A 41 -2.05 -10.64 -3.66
CA PHE A 41 -2.88 -9.51 -4.06
C PHE A 41 -4.32 -9.66 -3.53
N ILE A 42 -4.93 -10.84 -3.71
CA ILE A 42 -6.28 -11.13 -3.23
C ILE A 42 -6.34 -11.04 -1.70
N ALA A 43 -5.35 -11.61 -1.00
CA ALA A 43 -5.25 -11.52 0.44
C ALA A 43 -5.17 -10.07 0.94
N LEU A 44 -4.41 -9.22 0.23
CA LEU A 44 -4.29 -7.80 0.53
C LEU A 44 -5.61 -7.06 0.30
N ALA A 45 -6.30 -7.31 -0.81
CA ALA A 45 -7.61 -6.73 -1.10
C ALA A 45 -8.65 -7.13 -0.04
N ALA A 46 -8.68 -8.40 0.37
CA ALA A 46 -9.57 -8.89 1.42
C ALA A 46 -9.32 -8.21 2.77
N ARG A 47 -8.05 -7.92 3.10
CA ARG A 47 -7.69 -7.15 4.30
C ARG A 47 -8.21 -5.71 4.23
N ILE A 48 -8.06 -5.04 3.09
CA ILE A 48 -8.58 -3.68 2.89
C ILE A 48 -10.09 -3.64 3.11
N VAL A 49 -10.84 -4.55 2.49
CA VAL A 49 -12.30 -4.66 2.65
C VAL A 49 -12.68 -4.86 4.12
N ARG A 50 -11.98 -5.76 4.82
CA ARG A 50 -12.22 -6.03 6.25
C ARG A 50 -11.97 -4.79 7.11
N ASP A 51 -10.82 -4.15 6.95
CA ASP A 51 -10.39 -3.05 7.83
C ASP A 51 -11.19 -1.77 7.59
N VAL A 52 -11.45 -1.42 6.32
CA VAL A 52 -12.30 -0.28 5.95
C VAL A 52 -13.75 -0.55 6.34
N GLY A 53 -14.27 -1.76 6.10
CA GLY A 53 -15.63 -2.13 6.46
C GLY A 53 -15.91 -2.10 7.97
N ASN A 54 -14.93 -2.50 8.79
CA ASN A 54 -15.00 -2.36 10.25
C ASN A 54 -15.06 -0.88 10.65
N ARG A 55 -14.13 -0.05 10.14
CA ARG A 55 -14.06 1.38 10.46
C ARG A 55 -15.30 2.15 10.02
N TRP A 56 -15.83 1.81 8.85
CA TRP A 56 -17.04 2.41 8.31
C TRP A 56 -18.26 2.14 9.18
N ARG A 57 -18.42 0.91 9.67
CA ARG A 57 -19.49 0.55 10.61
C ARG A 57 -19.37 1.31 11.93
N THR A 58 -18.18 1.35 12.53
CA THR A 58 -17.95 2.11 13.77
C THR A 58 -18.24 3.59 13.59
N ALA A 59 -17.76 4.20 12.50
CA ALA A 59 -18.01 5.61 12.22
C ALA A 59 -19.52 5.91 12.12
N ARG A 60 -20.30 5.05 11.45
CA ARG A 60 -21.76 5.20 11.39
C ARG A 60 -22.46 5.04 12.73
N GLN A 61 -22.02 4.11 13.57
CA GLN A 61 -22.58 3.93 14.92
C GLN A 61 -22.35 5.15 15.81
N GLU A 62 -21.26 5.88 15.57
CA GLU A 62 -20.90 7.10 16.32
C GLU A 62 -21.36 8.40 15.62
N ASP A 63 -22.14 8.31 14.54
CA ASP A 63 -22.56 9.44 13.69
C ASP A 63 -21.39 10.32 13.20
N LYS A 64 -20.27 9.67 12.86
CA LYS A 64 -19.04 10.30 12.36
C LYS A 64 -18.79 9.97 10.91
N ARG A 65 -18.10 10.87 10.22
CA ARG A 65 -17.60 10.65 8.86
C ARG A 65 -16.28 9.88 8.89
N LEU A 66 -16.17 8.83 8.08
CA LEU A 66 -14.90 8.18 7.78
C LEU A 66 -14.22 8.89 6.62
N THR A 67 -13.07 9.51 6.87
CA THR A 67 -12.24 10.12 5.82
C THR A 67 -11.39 9.05 5.14
N THR A 68 -11.56 8.90 3.83
CA THR A 68 -10.78 8.00 2.98
C THR A 68 -10.22 8.75 1.78
N LEU A 69 -9.04 8.36 1.32
CA LEU A 69 -8.49 8.75 0.03
C LEU A 69 -8.55 7.54 -0.91
N SER A 70 -9.05 7.75 -2.12
CA SER A 70 -9.06 6.76 -3.19
C SER A 70 -8.45 7.39 -4.44
N ILE A 71 -7.51 6.69 -5.07
CA ILE A 71 -6.90 7.05 -6.34
C ILE A 71 -7.22 5.91 -7.30
N ASP A 72 -7.94 6.21 -8.36
CA ASP A 72 -8.37 5.23 -9.37
C ASP A 72 -8.05 5.79 -10.76
N THR A 73 -7.35 4.99 -11.58
CA THR A 73 -6.93 5.37 -12.93
C THR A 73 -6.58 4.13 -13.75
N THR A 74 -6.76 4.22 -15.06
CA THR A 74 -6.37 3.18 -16.01
C THR A 74 -5.16 3.64 -16.81
N ILE A 75 -4.10 2.82 -16.85
CA ILE A 75 -2.89 3.09 -17.64
C ILE A 75 -2.79 2.06 -18.76
N ARG A 76 -2.80 2.54 -20.01
CA ARG A 76 -2.44 1.71 -21.17
C ARG A 76 -0.94 1.83 -21.42
N PHE A 77 -0.20 0.77 -21.11
CA PHE A 77 1.24 0.72 -21.40
C PHE A 77 1.48 0.51 -22.89
N ALA A 78 2.36 1.33 -23.48
CA ALA A 78 2.77 1.20 -24.88
C ALA A 78 3.52 -0.12 -25.17
N SER A 79 4.18 -0.69 -24.16
CA SER A 79 4.86 -1.99 -24.27
C SER A 79 5.02 -2.66 -22.89
N PRO A 80 5.27 -3.99 -22.85
CA PRO A 80 5.63 -4.70 -21.64
C PRO A 80 6.76 -4.07 -20.82
N ALA A 81 7.80 -3.56 -21.50
CA ALA A 81 8.95 -2.94 -20.84
C ALA A 81 8.56 -1.67 -20.06
N LYS A 82 7.53 -0.94 -20.52
CA LYS A 82 7.04 0.27 -19.84
C LYS A 82 6.24 -0.04 -18.56
N ARG A 83 5.94 -1.31 -18.26
CA ARG A 83 5.37 -1.71 -16.95
C ARG A 83 6.36 -1.59 -15.79
N ALA A 84 7.62 -1.24 -16.06
CA ALA A 84 8.62 -0.89 -15.06
C ALA A 84 8.36 0.44 -14.32
N VAL A 85 7.18 1.06 -14.48
CA VAL A 85 6.71 2.23 -13.71
C VAL A 85 6.78 2.02 -12.18
N THR A 86 6.92 0.76 -11.74
CA THR A 86 7.09 0.39 -10.34
C THR A 86 8.25 1.11 -9.65
N ALA A 87 9.36 1.39 -10.35
CA ALA A 87 10.48 2.12 -9.78
C ALA A 87 10.12 3.59 -9.50
N ASP A 88 9.62 4.29 -10.52
CA ASP A 88 9.20 5.70 -10.41
C ASP A 88 8.11 5.89 -9.36
N LEU A 89 7.16 4.95 -9.30
CA LEU A 89 6.10 4.96 -8.30
C LEU A 89 6.65 4.73 -6.89
N ALA A 90 7.58 3.78 -6.71
CA ALA A 90 8.21 3.54 -5.42
C ALA A 90 8.99 4.77 -4.94
N GLU A 91 9.71 5.44 -5.83
CA GLU A 91 10.42 6.68 -5.54
C GLU A 91 9.45 7.81 -5.14
N ALA A 92 8.38 8.00 -5.88
CA ALA A 92 7.35 9.00 -5.55
C ALA A 92 6.72 8.75 -4.17
N ILE A 93 6.37 7.49 -3.85
CA ILE A 93 5.82 7.13 -2.53
C ILE A 93 6.85 7.35 -1.43
N ALA A 94 8.12 6.99 -1.64
CA ALA A 94 9.19 7.19 -0.67
C ALA A 94 9.38 8.69 -0.38
N ALA A 95 9.37 9.53 -1.41
CA ALA A 95 9.46 10.98 -1.26
C ALA A 95 8.26 11.56 -0.49
N LEU A 96 7.03 11.13 -0.79
CA LEU A 96 5.84 11.55 -0.05
C LEU A 96 5.89 11.08 1.41
N THR A 97 6.32 9.86 1.66
CA THR A 97 6.43 9.31 3.02
C THR A 97 7.46 10.10 3.81
N ALA A 98 8.65 10.35 3.25
CA ALA A 98 9.68 11.15 3.91
C ALA A 98 9.22 12.57 4.23
N ARG A 99 8.34 13.15 3.39
CA ARG A 99 7.83 14.51 3.57
C ARG A 99 6.74 14.62 4.65
N TYR A 100 5.87 13.62 4.77
CA TYR A 100 4.65 13.72 5.58
C TYR A 100 4.62 12.79 6.79
N HIS A 101 5.52 11.80 6.86
CA HIS A 101 5.60 10.92 8.01
C HIS A 101 6.24 11.64 9.20
N ASP A 102 5.57 11.55 10.35
CA ASP A 102 6.06 12.02 11.64
C ASP A 102 5.66 10.99 12.70
N GLU A 103 6.66 10.28 13.25
CA GLU A 103 6.43 9.29 14.33
C GLU A 103 6.06 9.97 15.67
N GLY A 104 6.49 11.22 15.88
CA GLY A 104 6.32 11.96 17.12
C GLY A 104 5.04 12.80 17.18
N ALA A 105 4.32 12.95 16.07
CA ALA A 105 3.14 13.81 15.97
C ALA A 105 2.06 13.46 17.01
N PRO A 106 1.77 14.35 17.98
CA PRO A 106 0.72 14.12 18.97
C PRO A 106 -0.64 13.99 18.29
N GLY A 107 -1.32 12.87 18.54
CA GLY A 107 -2.60 12.56 17.88
C GLY A 107 -2.45 12.03 16.45
N GLY A 108 -1.22 11.85 15.96
CA GLY A 108 -0.92 11.18 14.69
C GLY A 108 -1.50 9.77 14.67
N ARG A 109 -2.21 9.44 13.59
CA ARG A 109 -2.79 8.11 13.39
C ARG A 109 -2.02 7.40 12.29
N PRO A 110 -1.64 6.13 12.45
CA PRO A 110 -1.04 5.39 11.35
C PRO A 110 -2.05 5.25 10.22
N HIS A 111 -1.67 5.73 9.04
CA HIS A 111 -2.39 5.50 7.79
C HIS A 111 -1.70 4.40 7.02
N TRP A 112 -2.45 3.37 6.63
CA TRP A 112 -1.96 2.39 5.68
C TRP A 112 -2.19 2.91 4.27
N LEU A 113 -1.12 2.94 3.50
CA LEU A 113 -1.14 3.22 2.07
C LEU A 113 -0.87 1.92 1.33
N VAL A 114 -1.78 1.56 0.43
CA VAL A 114 -1.62 0.43 -0.50
C VAL A 114 -1.85 0.98 -1.90
N ILE A 115 -0.92 0.68 -2.81
CA ILE A 115 -1.08 0.93 -4.25
C ILE A 115 -1.02 -0.40 -4.97
N ALA A 116 -1.94 -0.58 -5.91
CA ALA A 116 -2.15 -1.81 -6.63
C ALA A 116 -2.27 -1.51 -8.13
N SER A 117 -1.65 -2.33 -8.97
CA SER A 117 -1.83 -2.34 -10.41
C SER A 117 -2.01 -3.77 -10.87
N TYR A 118 -3.02 -4.01 -11.68
CA TYR A 118 -3.42 -5.33 -12.15
C TYR A 118 -4.00 -5.20 -13.57
N PRO A 119 -4.03 -6.28 -14.36
CA PRO A 119 -4.69 -6.26 -15.66
C PRO A 119 -6.15 -5.82 -15.51
N ALA A 120 -6.55 -4.80 -16.26
CA ALA A 120 -7.94 -4.41 -16.37
C ALA A 120 -8.78 -5.55 -16.99
N PRO A 121 -10.05 -5.72 -16.59
CA PRO A 121 -10.96 -6.64 -17.28
C PRO A 121 -11.22 -6.17 -18.73
N ASP A 122 -11.59 -7.11 -19.60
CA ASP A 122 -11.74 -6.88 -21.05
C ASP A 122 -12.75 -5.79 -21.41
N GLU A 123 -13.67 -5.46 -20.50
CA GLU A 123 -14.75 -4.49 -20.70
C GLU A 123 -14.31 -3.02 -20.52
N ILE A 124 -13.12 -2.75 -19.96
CA ILE A 124 -12.65 -1.37 -19.77
C ILE A 124 -12.14 -0.80 -21.10
N LYS A 125 -13.00 0.00 -21.78
CA LYS A 125 -12.58 0.90 -22.85
C LYS A 125 -11.80 2.09 -22.24
N PRO A 126 -10.65 2.48 -22.83
CA PRO A 126 -9.80 3.55 -22.32
C PRO A 126 -10.48 4.92 -22.45
#